data_AF-S0KP96-F1
#
_entry.id   AF-S0KP96-F1
#
_cell.length_a   1.000
_cell.length_b   1.000
_cell.length_c   1.000
_cell.angle_alpha   90.00
_cell.angle_beta   90.00
_cell.angle_gamma   90.00
#
_symmetry.space_group_name_H-M   'P 1'
#
loop_
_entity.id
_entity.type
_entity.pdbx_description
1 polymer ?
#
loop_
_entity_poly.entity_id
_entity_poly.type
_entity_poly.pdbx_seq_one_letter_code
_entity_poly.pdbx_strand_id
1 'polypeptide(L)'
;MTLDKRDLYDSIDKFEEDLSAMLNKLQKMKESLQEVVEKNTQLELENQKLRDHLRELNRVAQEATPTEKIKQDLSISRKNLEKIYEEGFHVCYDLYGSRRANDEPCAFCLEVIYRDSGK
;
A
#
# COMPACT_ATOMS: atom_id res chain seq x y z
N MET A 1 35.94 47.61 30.67
CA MET A 1 35.49 46.27 31.09
C MET A 1 36.46 45.27 30.50
N THR A 2 37.39 44.77 31.30
CA THR A 2 38.23 43.64 30.90
C THR A 2 37.38 42.38 31.07
N LEU A 3 37.04 41.69 29.98
CA LEU A 3 36.42 40.38 30.06
C LEU A 3 37.24 39.50 31.01
N ASP A 4 36.59 38.94 32.03
CA ASP A 4 37.24 37.99 32.92
C ASP A 4 37.62 36.76 32.08
N LYS A 5 38.82 36.23 32.29
CA LYS A 5 39.29 35.05 31.55
C LYS A 5 38.34 33.87 31.76
N ARG A 6 37.71 33.78 32.94
CA ARG A 6 36.66 32.78 33.23
C ARG A 6 35.47 32.89 32.30
N ASP A 7 34.91 34.09 32.13
CA ASP A 7 33.75 34.32 31.25
C ASP A 7 34.02 33.89 29.80
N LEU A 8 35.27 34.04 29.33
CA LEU A 8 35.69 33.58 28.01
C LEU A 8 35.74 32.06 27.91
N TYR A 9 36.28 31.36 28.93
CA TYR A 9 36.28 29.90 28.95
C TYR A 9 34.85 29.34 29.02
N ASP A 10 34.02 29.87 29.92
CA ASP A 10 32.62 29.45 30.04
C ASP A 10 31.83 29.67 28.74
N SER A 11 32.13 30.75 28.00
CA SER A 11 31.53 31.02 26.69
C SER A 11 31.98 30.03 25.61
N ILE A 12 33.24 29.59 25.65
CA ILE A 12 33.79 28.58 24.72
C ILE A 12 33.17 27.21 25.03
N ASP A 13 33.10 26.82 26.29
CA ASP A 13 32.51 25.56 26.72
C ASP A 13 31.03 25.47 26.29
N LYS A 14 30.27 26.55 26.51
CA LYS A 14 28.89 26.65 26.04
C LYS A 14 28.78 26.53 24.51
N PHE A 15 29.70 27.14 23.78
CA PHE A 15 29.71 27.05 22.32
C PHE A 15 30.05 25.62 21.84
N GLU A 16 30.93 24.91 22.54
CA GLU A 16 31.22 23.50 22.28
C GLU A 16 29.98 22.61 22.51
N GLU A 17 29.25 22.85 23.60
CA GLU A 17 27.98 22.17 23.88
C GLU A 17 26.94 22.43 22.78
N ASP A 18 26.79 23.69 22.36
CA ASP A 18 25.86 24.08 21.30
C ASP A 18 26.23 23.42 19.96
N LEU A 19 27.51 23.39 19.60
CA LEU A 19 28.00 22.70 18.39
C LEU A 19 27.73 21.20 18.45
N SER A 20 27.98 20.57 19.60
CA SER A 20 27.69 19.15 19.83
C SER A 20 26.19 18.87 19.70
N ALA A 21 25.34 19.74 20.24
CA ALA A 21 23.90 19.63 20.10
C ALA A 21 23.44 19.81 18.63
N MET A 22 24.04 20.74 17.88
CA MET A 22 23.76 20.92 16.46
C MET A 22 24.18 19.70 15.63
N LEU A 23 25.35 19.11 15.91
CA LEU A 23 25.82 17.92 15.23
C LEU A 23 24.85 16.74 15.45
N ASN A 24 24.40 16.54 16.69
CA ASN A 24 23.39 15.53 17.02
C ASN A 24 22.06 15.76 16.28
N LYS A 25 21.62 17.02 16.15
CA LYS A 25 20.41 17.36 15.38
C LYS A 25 20.60 17.02 13.89
N LEU A 26 21.76 17.34 13.33
CA LEU A 26 22.08 17.04 11.93
C LEU A 26 22.08 15.52 11.67
N GLN A 27 22.64 14.73 12.59
CA GLN A 27 22.60 13.27 12.51
C GLN A 27 21.16 12.74 12.48
N LYS A 28 20.29 13.20 13.39
CA LYS A 28 18.87 12.84 13.37
C LYS A 28 18.17 13.24 12.08
N MET A 29 18.44 14.44 11.57
CA MET A 29 17.88 14.89 10.28
C MET A 29 18.33 14.00 9.12
N LYS A 30 19.58 13.55 9.12
CA LYS A 30 20.11 12.62 8.12
C LYS A 30 19.38 11.27 8.17
N GLU A 31 19.17 10.73 9.37
CA GLU A 31 18.42 9.48 9.58
C GLU A 31 16.97 9.62 9.06
N SER A 32 16.28 10.70 9.42
CA SER A 32 14.92 10.95 8.93
C SER A 32 14.87 11.12 7.40
N LEU A 33 15.87 11.79 6.81
CA LEU A 33 15.96 11.93 5.36
C LEU A 33 16.13 10.56 4.68
N GLN A 34 16.98 9.70 5.25
CA GLN A 34 17.19 8.35 4.73
C GLN A 34 15.88 7.56 4.74
N GLU A 35 15.13 7.58 5.84
CA GLU A 35 13.83 6.90 5.94
C GLU A 35 12.83 7.41 4.89
N VAL A 36 12.80 8.74 4.66
CA VAL A 36 11.92 9.34 3.65
C VAL A 36 12.33 8.92 2.24
N VAL A 37 13.62 8.88 1.93
CA VAL A 37 14.13 8.45 0.62
C VAL A 37 13.79 6.99 0.38
N GLU A 38 14.02 6.10 1.36
CA GLU A 38 13.69 4.67 1.25
C GLU A 38 12.20 4.46 0.99
N LYS A 39 11.33 5.13 1.76
CA LYS A 39 9.88 5.09 1.55
C LYS A 39 9.46 5.62 0.17
N ASN A 40 10.09 6.70 -0.29
CA ASN A 40 9.79 7.26 -1.61
C ASN A 40 10.16 6.28 -2.73
N THR A 41 11.37 5.71 -2.70
CA THR A 41 11.79 4.69 -3.67
C THR A 41 10.87 3.47 -3.66
N GLN A 42 10.43 3.01 -2.49
CA GLN A 42 9.46 1.91 -2.38
C GLN A 42 8.12 2.28 -3.06
N LEU A 43 7.61 3.49 -2.81
CA LEU A 43 6.37 3.98 -3.41
C LEU A 43 6.50 4.15 -4.93
N GLU A 44 7.63 4.64 -5.44
CA GLU A 44 7.89 4.76 -6.87
C GLU A 44 7.85 3.39 -7.57
N LEU A 45 8.48 2.38 -6.96
CA LEU A 45 8.45 1.01 -7.48
C LEU A 45 7.05 0.41 -7.48
N GLU A 46 6.28 0.60 -6.40
CA GLU A 46 4.89 0.15 -6.33
C GLU A 46 4.01 0.86 -7.36
N ASN A 47 4.17 2.18 -7.51
CA ASN A 47 3.44 2.96 -8.50
C ASN A 47 3.74 2.47 -9.93
N GLN A 48 5.01 2.19 -10.24
CA GLN A 48 5.40 1.63 -11.52
C GLN A 48 4.74 0.27 -11.76
N LYS A 49 4.79 -0.64 -10.79
CA LYS A 49 4.16 -1.96 -10.88
C LYS A 49 2.65 -1.87 -11.10
N LEU A 50 1.97 -0.95 -10.40
CA LEU A 50 0.54 -0.70 -10.59
C LEU A 50 0.24 -0.17 -12.00
N ARG A 51 1.07 0.74 -12.54
CA ARG A 51 0.93 1.22 -13.91
C ARG A 51 1.15 0.10 -14.93
N ASP A 52 2.11 -0.77 -14.71
CA ASP A 52 2.35 -1.95 -15.55
C ASP A 52 1.15 -2.90 -15.54
N HIS A 53 0.60 -3.18 -14.36
CA HIS A 53 -0.59 -4.03 -14.24
C HIS A 53 -1.81 -3.40 -14.95
N LEU A 54 -2.02 -2.09 -14.77
CA LEU A 54 -3.09 -1.37 -15.48
C LEU A 54 -2.88 -1.39 -16.99
N ARG A 55 -1.63 -1.25 -17.47
CA ARG A 55 -1.33 -1.37 -18.91
C ARG A 55 -1.69 -2.76 -19.44
N GLU A 56 -1.33 -3.82 -18.72
CA GLU A 56 -1.66 -5.17 -19.14
C GLU A 56 -3.17 -5.41 -19.17
N LEU A 57 -3.89 -4.99 -18.12
CA LEU A 57 -5.35 -5.08 -18.09
C LEU A 57 -5.99 -4.30 -19.25
N ASN A 58 -5.49 -3.10 -19.56
CA ASN A 58 -5.99 -2.30 -20.67
C ASN A 58 -5.67 -2.91 -22.04
N ARG A 59 -4.49 -3.51 -22.21
CA ARG A 59 -4.11 -4.20 -23.46
C ARG A 59 -5.05 -5.38 -23.71
N VAL A 60 -5.20 -6.22 -22.69
CA VAL A 60 -6.13 -7.34 -22.68
C VAL A 60 -7.57 -6.86 -22.99
N ALA A 61 -8.00 -5.76 -22.38
CA ALA A 61 -9.30 -5.17 -22.65
C ALA A 61 -9.42 -4.47 -24.02
N GLN A 62 -8.32 -4.13 -24.70
CA GLN A 62 -8.36 -3.50 -26.04
C GLN A 62 -8.35 -4.54 -27.16
N GLU A 63 -7.63 -5.64 -26.98
CA GLU A 63 -7.54 -6.76 -27.93
C GLU A 63 -8.82 -7.62 -27.95
N ALA A 64 -9.62 -7.57 -26.88
CA ALA A 64 -10.92 -8.21 -26.82
C ALA A 64 -11.98 -7.51 -27.69
N THR A 65 -12.76 -8.26 -28.46
CA THR A 65 -13.97 -7.74 -29.13
C THR A 65 -15.01 -7.24 -28.11
N PRO A 66 -15.98 -6.38 -28.46
CA PRO A 66 -16.97 -5.87 -27.48
C PRO A 66 -17.68 -6.97 -26.67
N THR A 67 -17.94 -8.12 -27.31
CA THR A 67 -18.53 -9.29 -26.68
C THR A 67 -17.55 -10.01 -25.75
N GLU A 68 -16.26 -10.04 -26.09
CA GLU A 68 -15.20 -10.59 -25.24
C GLU A 68 -14.86 -9.65 -24.07
N LYS A 69 -14.88 -8.33 -24.24
CA LYS A 69 -14.68 -7.35 -23.15
C LYS A 69 -15.72 -7.52 -22.05
N ILE A 70 -17.00 -7.65 -22.42
CA ILE A 70 -18.09 -7.87 -21.44
C ILE A 70 -17.91 -9.21 -20.73
N LYS A 71 -17.60 -10.29 -21.47
CA LYS A 71 -17.34 -11.61 -20.88
C LYS A 71 -16.10 -11.62 -19.99
N GLN A 72 -15.08 -10.86 -20.34
CA GLN A 72 -13.82 -10.77 -19.62
C GLN A 72 -13.94 -9.93 -18.35
N ASP A 73 -14.65 -8.81 -18.40
CA ASP A 73 -14.96 -7.99 -17.22
C ASP A 73 -15.84 -8.76 -16.21
N LEU A 74 -16.83 -9.51 -16.72
CA LEU A 74 -17.60 -10.46 -15.93
C LEU A 74 -16.72 -11.58 -15.34
N SER A 75 -15.75 -12.10 -16.10
CA SER A 75 -14.82 -13.13 -15.61
C SER A 75 -13.87 -12.61 -14.53
N ILE A 76 -13.34 -11.39 -14.67
CA ILE A 76 -12.46 -10.74 -13.68
C ILE A 76 -13.25 -10.47 -12.39
N SER A 77 -14.46 -9.93 -12.51
CA SER A 77 -15.37 -9.71 -11.38
C SER A 77 -15.68 -11.02 -10.65
N ARG A 78 -15.97 -12.10 -11.39
CA ARG A 78 -16.20 -13.44 -10.80
C ARG A 78 -14.97 -14.01 -10.11
N LYS A 79 -13.78 -13.90 -10.71
CA LYS A 79 -12.50 -14.34 -10.09
C LYS A 79 -12.21 -13.60 -8.79
N ASN A 80 -12.54 -12.30 -8.71
CA ASN A 80 -12.40 -11.54 -7.47
C ASN A 80 -13.36 -12.04 -6.37
N LEU A 81 -14.60 -12.35 -6.71
CA LEU A 81 -15.57 -12.92 -5.77
C LEU A 81 -15.17 -14.33 -5.31
N GLU A 82 -14.64 -15.15 -6.22
CA GLU A 82 -14.08 -16.47 -5.92
C GLU A 82 -12.92 -16.36 -4.92
N LYS A 83 -12.00 -15.42 -5.12
CA LYS A 83 -10.88 -15.18 -4.19
C LYS A 83 -11.35 -14.77 -2.79
N ILE A 84 -12.30 -13.84 -2.68
CA ILE A 84 -12.86 -13.42 -1.38
C ILE A 84 -13.55 -14.61 -0.68
N TYR A 85 -14.22 -15.46 -1.46
CA TYR A 85 -14.82 -16.70 -0.96
C TYR A 85 -13.75 -17.71 -0.48
N GLU A 86 -12.66 -17.91 -1.21
CA GLU A 86 -11.54 -18.77 -0.80
C GLU A 86 -10.84 -18.28 0.48
N GLU A 87 -10.78 -16.95 0.68
CA GLU A 87 -10.26 -16.32 1.91
C GLU A 87 -11.16 -16.53 3.14
N GLY A 88 -12.32 -17.19 2.97
CA GLY A 88 -13.22 -17.57 4.06
C GLY A 88 -14.31 -16.54 4.35
N PHE A 89 -14.62 -15.64 3.42
CA PHE A 89 -15.68 -14.64 3.57
C PHE A 89 -16.90 -14.95 2.70
N HIS A 90 -18.07 -14.53 3.16
CA HIS A 90 -19.29 -14.58 2.36
C HIS A 90 -19.31 -13.48 1.30
N VAL A 91 -19.76 -13.82 0.09
CA VAL A 91 -20.02 -12.88 -1.01
C VAL A 91 -21.49 -12.81 -1.42
N CYS A 92 -22.37 -13.51 -0.70
CA CYS A 92 -23.82 -13.43 -0.89
C CYS A 92 -24.40 -12.17 -0.24
N TYR A 93 -25.58 -11.76 -0.71
CA TYR A 93 -26.27 -10.57 -0.22
C TYR A 93 -26.50 -10.58 1.30
N ASP A 94 -26.82 -11.75 1.88
CA ASP A 94 -27.24 -11.85 3.27
C ASP A 94 -26.09 -11.66 4.28
N LEU A 95 -24.87 -12.04 3.90
CA LEU A 95 -23.73 -12.14 4.83
C LEU A 95 -22.45 -11.50 4.29
N TYR A 96 -22.53 -10.66 3.25
CA TYR A 96 -21.36 -10.11 2.55
C TYR A 96 -20.27 -9.60 3.52
N GLY A 97 -19.04 -10.10 3.36
CA GLY A 97 -17.88 -9.72 4.17
C GLY A 97 -17.82 -10.35 5.56
N SER A 98 -18.81 -11.15 5.96
CA SER A 98 -18.77 -11.93 7.20
C SER A 98 -17.92 -13.19 7.02
N ARG A 99 -17.24 -13.64 8.09
CA ARG A 99 -16.44 -14.87 8.06
C ARG A 99 -17.34 -16.11 8.02
N ARG A 100 -17.04 -17.08 7.15
CA ARG A 100 -17.75 -18.36 7.11
C ARG A 100 -17.45 -19.16 8.38
N ALA A 101 -18.50 -19.66 9.03
CA ALA A 101 -18.34 -20.55 10.16
C ALA A 101 -17.75 -21.88 9.68
N ASN A 102 -16.60 -22.27 10.25
CA ASN A 102 -15.92 -23.55 9.99
C ASN A 102 -15.57 -23.82 8.51
N ASP A 103 -15.45 -22.78 7.68
CA ASP A 103 -15.23 -22.92 6.23
C ASP A 103 -16.29 -23.76 5.48
N GLU A 104 -17.49 -23.85 6.04
CA GLU A 104 -18.61 -24.55 5.41
C GLU A 104 -19.00 -23.89 4.07
N PRO A 105 -19.28 -24.68 3.01
CA PRO A 105 -19.65 -24.14 1.71
C PRO A 105 -21.01 -23.45 1.77
N CYS A 106 -21.06 -22.20 1.29
CA CYS A 106 -22.29 -21.43 1.24
C CYS A 106 -22.91 -21.49 -0.17
N ALA A 107 -24.04 -22.18 -0.31
CA ALA A 107 -24.73 -22.36 -1.59
C ALA A 107 -25.04 -21.02 -2.30
N PHE A 108 -25.44 -20.00 -1.56
CA PHE A 108 -25.72 -18.66 -2.10
C PHE A 108 -24.47 -17.97 -2.65
N CYS A 109 -23.32 -18.16 -2.00
CA CYS A 109 -22.04 -17.62 -2.50
C CYS A 109 -21.63 -18.33 -3.80
N LEU A 110 -21.79 -19.66 -3.85
CA LEU A 110 -21.51 -20.44 -5.06
C LEU A 110 -22.43 -20.04 -6.22
N GLU A 111 -23.71 -19.75 -5.96
CA GLU A 111 -24.61 -19.24 -6.98
C GLU A 111 -24.13 -17.88 -7.51
N VAL A 112 -23.75 -16.96 -6.64
CA VAL A 112 -23.24 -15.64 -7.03
C VAL A 112 -21.97 -15.74 -7.89
N ILE A 113 -21.09 -16.70 -7.61
CA ILE A 113 -19.80 -16.87 -8.31
C ILE A 113 -19.94 -17.63 -9.63
N TYR A 114 -20.68 -18.75 -9.63
CA TYR A 114 -20.65 -19.74 -10.71
C TYR A 114 -21.94 -19.85 -11.52
N ARG A 115 -23.00 -19.12 -11.18
CA ARG A 115 -24.21 -19.13 -12.00
C ARG A 115 -23.89 -18.53 -13.36
N ASP A 116 -23.89 -19.36 -14.39
CA ASP A 116 -23.72 -18.89 -15.76
C ASP A 116 -24.89 -17.97 -16.14
N SER A 117 -24.55 -16.77 -16.62
CA SER A 117 -25.48 -15.89 -17.31
C SER A 117 -25.76 -16.45 -18.70
N GLY A 118 -26.21 -17.70 -18.76
CA GLY A 118 -26.68 -18.38 -19.95
C GLY A 118 -28.19 -18.18 -20.08
N LYS A 119 -28.61 -16.94 -20.33
CA LYS A 119 -29.88 -16.55 -20.97
C LYS A 119 -29.88 -15.06 -21.26
#